data_AF-A0A553FQP5-F1
#
_entry.id   AF-A0A553FQP5-F1
#
_cell.length_a   1.000
_cell.length_b   1.000
_cell.length_c   1.000
_cell.angle_alpha   90.00
_cell.angle_beta   90.00
_cell.angle_gamma   90.00
#
_symmetry.space_group_name_H-M   'P 1'
#
loop_
_entity.id
_entity.type
_entity.pdbx_description
1 polymer ?
#
loop_
_entity_poly.entity_id
_entity_poly.type
_entity_poly.pdbx_seq_one_letter_code
_entity_poly.pdbx_strand_id
1 'polypeptide(L)'
;MNRIVQAYFKEGIEYCRKEAFEKAIPLFDKVLSHEPEHIDTLYNRAKARFKLKQLEASISDFDQLIELQPRHALFYSERGVAHYLAGNMTSALSDLDKTVELEPQKPFRYSSRAFIKERAGDLKGAIADYEKAISLDPEDAISLNNKGLIEEKMGHLEKSKKSFAGADALDPAHKATDQPKKEDISNDPIRYKPKPPVEGNKVNVKSYLNTLTALITSKEEQKMFIDFLKNFGRTQK
;
A
#
# COMPACT_ATOMS: atom_id res chain seq x y z
N MET A 1 -4.70 -33.94 -1.78
CA MET A 1 -5.78 -33.35 -0.97
C MET A 1 -6.90 -34.31 -0.62
N ASN A 2 -6.99 -34.69 0.66
CA ASN A 2 -8.17 -35.33 1.25
C ASN A 2 -9.40 -34.39 1.10
N ARG A 3 -10.61 -34.92 0.88
CA ARG A 3 -11.85 -34.14 0.70
C ARG A 3 -12.07 -33.11 1.82
N ILE A 4 -11.74 -33.46 3.07
CA ILE A 4 -11.88 -32.54 4.21
C ILE A 4 -10.86 -31.38 4.11
N VAL A 5 -9.61 -31.70 3.78
CA VAL A 5 -8.55 -30.69 3.57
C VAL A 5 -8.92 -29.76 2.41
N GLN A 6 -9.51 -30.30 1.34
CA GLN A 6 -10.00 -29.51 0.22
C GLN A 6 -11.15 -28.57 0.61
N ALA A 7 -12.04 -29.01 1.51
CA ALA A 7 -13.11 -28.16 2.02
C ALA A 7 -12.55 -26.98 2.83
N TYR A 8 -11.58 -27.22 3.71
CA TYR A 8 -10.92 -26.14 4.47
C TYR A 8 -10.28 -25.10 3.57
N PHE A 9 -9.55 -25.54 2.52
CA PHE A 9 -8.95 -24.61 1.57
C PHE A 9 -10.00 -23.75 0.87
N LYS A 10 -11.06 -24.36 0.31
CA LYS A 10 -12.13 -23.65 -0.39
C LYS A 10 -12.86 -22.66 0.53
N GLU A 11 -13.15 -23.06 1.75
CA GLU A 11 -13.80 -22.20 2.75
C GLU A 11 -12.88 -21.03 3.16
N GLY A 12 -11.58 -21.28 3.34
CA GLY A 12 -10.59 -20.24 3.62
C GLY A 12 -10.52 -19.18 2.51
N ILE A 13 -10.51 -19.60 1.24
CA ILE A 13 -10.58 -18.70 0.08
C ILE A 13 -11.86 -17.85 0.09
N GLU A 14 -13.00 -18.45 0.43
CA GLU A 14 -14.27 -17.74 0.50
C GLU A 14 -14.28 -16.68 1.60
N TYR A 15 -13.65 -16.94 2.75
CA TYR A 15 -13.45 -15.92 3.76
C TYR A 15 -12.49 -14.81 3.30
N CYS A 16 -11.41 -15.13 2.58
CA CYS A 16 -10.54 -14.12 1.98
C CYS A 16 -11.30 -13.19 1.01
N ARG A 17 -12.22 -13.73 0.19
CA ARG A 17 -13.06 -12.92 -0.73
C ARG A 17 -13.99 -11.96 0.00
N LYS A 18 -14.41 -12.32 1.22
CA LYS A 18 -15.24 -11.49 2.12
C LYS A 18 -14.39 -10.61 3.04
N GLU A 19 -13.08 -10.56 2.83
CA GLU A 19 -12.10 -9.87 3.67
C GLU A 19 -12.12 -10.31 5.15
N ALA A 20 -12.67 -11.48 5.45
CA ALA A 20 -12.74 -12.06 6.79
C ALA A 20 -11.48 -12.89 7.09
N PHE A 21 -10.31 -12.24 7.06
CA PHE A 21 -9.00 -12.89 7.11
C PHE A 21 -8.77 -13.67 8.41
N GLU A 22 -9.31 -13.21 9.54
CA GLU A 22 -9.24 -13.87 10.85
C GLU A 22 -9.92 -15.24 10.85
N LYS A 23 -10.93 -15.42 9.99
CA LYS A 23 -11.62 -16.71 9.80
C LYS A 23 -10.91 -17.60 8.78
N ALA A 24 -10.25 -17.00 7.79
CA ALA A 24 -9.52 -17.73 6.75
C ALA A 24 -8.26 -18.42 7.31
N ILE A 25 -7.48 -17.73 8.15
CA ILE A 25 -6.17 -18.21 8.62
C ILE A 25 -6.27 -19.58 9.34
N PRO A 26 -7.19 -19.81 10.30
CA PRO A 26 -7.30 -21.12 10.96
C PRO A 26 -7.66 -22.27 10.01
N LEU A 27 -8.34 -21.99 8.91
CA LEU A 27 -8.65 -22.99 7.89
C LEU A 27 -7.41 -23.34 7.06
N PHE A 28 -6.61 -22.33 6.73
CA PHE A 28 -5.31 -22.55 6.10
C PHE A 28 -4.33 -23.30 7.02
N ASP A 29 -4.34 -23.01 8.32
CA ASP A 29 -3.53 -23.75 9.29
C ASP A 29 -3.89 -25.25 9.31
N LYS A 30 -5.18 -25.59 9.23
CA LYS A 30 -5.63 -26.99 9.10
C LYS A 30 -5.20 -27.64 7.80
N VAL A 31 -5.12 -26.90 6.70
CA VAL A 31 -4.61 -27.45 5.44
C VAL A 31 -3.12 -27.73 5.57
N LEU A 32 -2.35 -26.78 6.11
CA LEU A 32 -0.89 -26.89 6.25
C LEU A 32 -0.46 -27.88 7.33
N SER A 33 -1.32 -28.22 8.31
CA SER A 33 -1.02 -29.32 9.24
C SER A 33 -1.06 -30.70 8.56
N HIS A 34 -1.73 -30.82 7.42
CA HIS A 34 -1.78 -32.06 6.62
C HIS A 34 -0.86 -32.02 5.40
N GLU A 35 -0.75 -30.86 4.76
CA GLU A 35 0.03 -30.63 3.55
C GLU A 35 0.91 -29.37 3.75
N PRO A 36 2.02 -29.46 4.52
CA PRO A 36 2.82 -28.30 4.92
C PRO A 36 3.39 -27.47 3.77
N GLU A 37 3.64 -28.13 2.63
CA GLU A 37 4.24 -27.53 1.44
C GLU A 37 3.17 -27.10 0.40
N HIS A 38 1.88 -27.02 0.79
CA HIS A 38 0.82 -26.62 -0.14
C HIS A 38 0.92 -25.12 -0.49
N ILE A 39 1.59 -24.84 -1.60
CA ILE A 39 1.97 -23.50 -2.09
C ILE A 39 0.79 -22.52 -2.10
N ASP A 40 -0.36 -22.88 -2.68
CA ASP A 40 -1.51 -21.96 -2.75
C ASP A 40 -2.03 -21.59 -1.36
N THR A 41 -1.94 -22.51 -0.40
CA THR A 41 -2.41 -22.24 0.97
C THR A 41 -1.43 -21.34 1.70
N LEU A 42 -0.12 -21.61 1.60
CA LEU A 42 0.92 -20.73 2.13
C LEU A 42 0.77 -19.32 1.59
N TYR A 43 0.58 -19.17 0.27
CA TYR A 43 0.40 -17.87 -0.38
C TYR A 43 -0.84 -17.13 0.14
N ASN A 44 -2.00 -17.80 0.18
CA ASN A 44 -3.22 -17.16 0.67
C ASN A 44 -3.16 -16.82 2.17
N ARG A 45 -2.51 -17.66 2.99
CA ARG A 45 -2.30 -17.39 4.41
C ARG A 45 -1.35 -16.20 4.62
N ALA A 46 -0.25 -16.14 3.86
CA ALA A 46 0.69 -15.02 3.88
C ALA A 46 -0.04 -13.70 3.57
N LYS A 47 -0.81 -13.66 2.47
CA LYS A 47 -1.59 -12.48 2.08
C LYS A 47 -2.63 -12.10 3.14
N ALA A 48 -3.32 -13.06 3.73
CA ALA A 48 -4.29 -12.80 4.82
C ALA A 48 -3.59 -12.21 6.06
N ARG A 49 -2.47 -12.79 6.50
CA ARG A 49 -1.65 -12.29 7.61
C ARG A 49 -1.12 -10.88 7.34
N PHE A 50 -0.66 -10.62 6.12
CA PHE A 50 -0.22 -9.30 5.68
C PHE A 50 -1.35 -8.26 5.80
N LYS A 51 -2.57 -8.59 5.38
CA LYS A 51 -3.74 -7.70 5.49
C LYS A 51 -4.09 -7.39 6.94
N LEU A 52 -3.90 -8.34 7.85
CA LEU A 52 -4.06 -8.17 9.30
C LEU A 52 -2.84 -7.53 9.99
N LYS A 53 -1.85 -7.04 9.23
CA LYS A 53 -0.60 -6.47 9.77
C LYS A 53 0.22 -7.44 10.62
N GLN A 54 -0.02 -8.75 10.48
CA GLN A 54 0.80 -9.81 11.06
C GLN A 54 2.04 -10.04 10.18
N LEU A 55 2.89 -9.02 10.07
CA LEU A 55 3.95 -8.95 9.06
C LEU A 55 4.99 -10.05 9.22
N GLU A 56 5.47 -10.31 10.43
CA GLU A 56 6.46 -11.38 10.68
C GLU A 56 5.92 -12.77 10.32
N ALA A 57 4.65 -13.05 10.63
CA ALA A 57 4.01 -14.32 10.26
C ALA A 57 3.78 -14.43 8.74
N SER A 58 3.53 -13.30 8.06
CA SER A 58 3.47 -13.26 6.60
C SER A 58 4.84 -13.49 5.97
N ILE A 59 5.91 -12.91 6.53
CA ILE A 59 7.29 -13.09 6.07
C ILE A 59 7.66 -14.57 6.18
N SER A 60 7.38 -15.21 7.31
CA SER A 60 7.66 -16.64 7.52
C SER A 60 6.94 -17.55 6.51
N ASP A 61 5.71 -17.23 6.11
CA ASP A 61 5.02 -17.97 5.05
C ASP A 61 5.67 -17.75 3.67
N PHE A 62 6.13 -16.52 3.38
CA PHE A 62 6.85 -16.25 2.15
C PHE A 62 8.26 -16.86 2.12
N ASP A 63 8.93 -17.00 3.27
CA ASP A 63 10.19 -17.73 3.38
C ASP A 63 10.01 -19.18 2.90
N GLN A 64 8.99 -19.87 3.41
CA GLN A 64 8.66 -21.24 2.98
C GLN A 64 8.33 -21.30 1.49
N LEU A 65 7.56 -20.35 0.96
CA LEU A 65 7.26 -20.29 -0.48
C LEU A 65 8.51 -20.10 -1.34
N ILE A 66 9.47 -19.31 -0.88
CA ILE A 66 10.75 -19.07 -1.55
C ILE A 66 11.63 -20.33 -1.49
N GLU A 67 11.66 -21.05 -0.38
CA GLU A 67 12.35 -22.34 -0.28
C GLU A 67 11.77 -23.35 -1.29
N LEU A 68 10.45 -23.40 -1.42
CA LEU A 68 9.75 -24.31 -2.36
C LEU A 68 9.91 -23.89 -3.83
N GLN A 69 9.92 -22.58 -4.11
CA GLN A 69 10.00 -22.03 -5.47
C GLN A 69 10.97 -20.83 -5.55
N PRO A 70 12.29 -21.07 -5.50
CA PRO A 70 13.31 -20.00 -5.37
C PRO A 70 13.46 -19.12 -6.62
N ARG A 71 12.75 -19.44 -7.71
CA ARG A 71 12.75 -18.63 -8.95
C ARG A 71 11.42 -17.90 -9.17
N HIS A 72 10.52 -17.90 -8.18
CA HIS A 72 9.22 -17.25 -8.30
C HIS A 72 9.29 -15.78 -7.81
N ALA A 73 9.54 -14.85 -8.73
CA ALA A 73 9.79 -13.44 -8.42
C ALA A 73 8.68 -12.75 -7.59
N LEU A 74 7.42 -13.18 -7.74
CA LEU A 74 6.31 -12.64 -6.95
C LEU A 74 6.52 -12.86 -5.43
N PHE A 75 7.08 -14.00 -5.00
CA PHE A 75 7.23 -14.30 -3.58
C PHE A 75 8.25 -13.37 -2.92
N TYR A 76 9.38 -13.13 -3.58
CA TYR A 76 10.34 -12.10 -3.18
C TYR A 76 9.70 -10.71 -3.14
N SER A 77 8.92 -10.35 -4.16
CA SER A 77 8.26 -9.05 -4.21
C SER A 77 7.31 -8.83 -3.03
N GLU A 78 6.48 -9.81 -2.71
CA GLU A 78 5.49 -9.73 -1.63
C GLU A 78 6.17 -9.75 -0.26
N ARG A 79 7.20 -10.59 -0.08
CA ARG A 79 8.04 -10.58 1.14
C ARG A 79 8.78 -9.26 1.31
N GLY A 80 9.31 -8.69 0.24
CA GLY A 80 10.00 -7.40 0.25
C GLY A 80 9.08 -6.27 0.70
N VAL A 81 7.82 -6.25 0.25
CA VAL A 81 6.81 -5.30 0.74
C VAL A 81 6.50 -5.53 2.22
N ALA A 82 6.39 -6.78 2.66
CA ALA A 82 6.19 -7.11 4.08
C ALA A 82 7.36 -6.63 4.95
N HIS A 83 8.60 -6.86 4.52
CA HIS A 83 9.80 -6.35 5.18
C HIS A 83 9.81 -4.82 5.24
N TYR A 84 9.48 -4.14 4.15
CA TYR A 84 9.40 -2.68 4.14
C TYR A 84 8.41 -2.15 5.18
N LEU A 85 7.21 -2.73 5.24
CA LEU A 85 6.18 -2.33 6.22
C LEU A 85 6.56 -2.69 7.66
N ALA A 86 7.40 -3.71 7.85
CA ALA A 86 7.96 -4.08 9.16
C ALA A 86 9.15 -3.18 9.56
N GLY A 87 9.58 -2.25 8.71
CA GLY A 87 10.76 -1.40 8.94
C GLY A 87 12.10 -2.05 8.56
N ASN A 88 12.07 -3.25 8.00
CA ASN A 88 13.24 -4.03 7.60
C ASN A 88 13.72 -3.62 6.20
N MET A 89 14.20 -2.38 6.08
CA MET A 89 14.55 -1.75 4.79
C MET A 89 15.60 -2.54 3.99
N THR A 90 16.65 -3.04 4.66
CA THR A 90 17.73 -3.82 4.00
C THR A 90 17.20 -5.09 3.36
N SER A 91 16.37 -5.85 4.09
CA SER A 91 15.77 -7.08 3.58
C SER A 91 14.80 -6.80 2.44
N ALA A 92 14.02 -5.72 2.52
CA ALA A 92 13.12 -5.30 1.45
C ALA A 92 13.86 -5.01 0.15
N LEU A 93 14.98 -4.27 0.23
CA LEU A 93 15.81 -3.98 -0.94
C LEU A 93 16.44 -5.24 -1.51
N SER A 94 16.97 -6.14 -0.66
CA SER A 94 17.56 -7.41 -1.11
C SER A 94 16.54 -8.28 -1.85
N ASP A 95 15.29 -8.32 -1.39
CA ASP A 95 14.22 -9.05 -2.08
C ASP A 95 13.89 -8.42 -3.43
N LEU A 96 13.80 -7.08 -3.49
CA LEU A 96 13.51 -6.39 -4.74
C LEU A 96 14.66 -6.48 -5.75
N ASP A 97 15.91 -6.52 -5.31
CA ASP A 97 17.06 -6.86 -6.16
C ASP A 97 16.89 -8.23 -6.80
N LYS A 98 16.43 -9.22 -6.02
CA LYS A 98 16.16 -10.56 -6.55
C LYS A 98 15.03 -10.56 -7.58
N THR A 99 14.00 -9.73 -7.41
CA THR A 99 12.92 -9.62 -8.41
C THR A 99 13.42 -9.09 -9.76
N VAL A 100 14.34 -8.12 -9.74
CA VAL A 100 14.96 -7.56 -10.95
C VAL A 100 15.90 -8.57 -11.62
N GLU A 101 16.62 -9.38 -10.84
CA GLU A 101 17.44 -10.47 -11.35
C GLU A 101 16.59 -11.55 -12.06
N LEU A 102 15.46 -11.92 -11.46
CA LEU A 102 14.58 -12.98 -11.98
C LEU A 102 13.76 -12.52 -13.19
N GLU A 103 13.33 -11.25 -13.22
CA GLU A 103 12.46 -10.69 -14.26
C GLU A 103 13.00 -9.35 -14.82
N PRO A 104 14.16 -9.34 -15.48
CA PRO A 104 14.86 -8.12 -15.90
C PRO A 104 14.15 -7.33 -17.01
N GLN A 105 13.11 -7.91 -17.64
CA GLN A 105 12.32 -7.28 -18.70
C GLN A 105 10.95 -6.80 -18.20
N LYS A 106 10.72 -6.79 -16.88
CA LYS A 106 9.47 -6.31 -16.28
C LYS A 106 9.66 -4.91 -15.70
N PRO A 107 9.10 -3.86 -16.32
CA PRO A 107 9.26 -2.47 -15.86
C PRO A 107 8.89 -2.29 -14.38
N PHE A 108 7.78 -2.91 -13.95
CA PHE A 108 7.25 -2.74 -12.59
C PHE A 108 8.19 -3.25 -11.49
N ARG A 109 9.15 -4.14 -11.79
CA ARG A 109 10.18 -4.58 -10.83
C ARG A 109 11.13 -3.45 -10.47
N TYR A 110 11.55 -2.69 -11.49
CA TYR A 110 12.40 -1.54 -11.30
C TYR A 110 11.65 -0.40 -10.59
N SER A 111 10.42 -0.07 -11.01
CA SER A 111 9.67 1.00 -10.34
C SER A 111 9.31 0.68 -8.88
N SER A 112 9.05 -0.60 -8.55
CA SER A 112 8.88 -1.05 -7.17
C SER A 112 10.17 -0.90 -6.34
N ARG A 113 11.32 -1.28 -6.90
CA ARG A 113 12.62 -1.10 -6.24
C ARG A 113 12.98 0.38 -6.07
N ALA A 114 12.71 1.20 -7.08
CA ALA A 114 12.92 2.64 -7.05
C ALA A 114 12.17 3.32 -5.89
N PHE A 115 10.89 2.96 -5.72
CA PHE A 115 10.04 3.48 -4.64
C PHE A 115 10.61 3.18 -3.24
N ILE A 116 11.22 2.01 -3.05
CA ILE A 116 11.85 1.63 -1.77
C ILE A 116 13.22 2.29 -1.62
N LYS A 117 14.04 2.37 -2.68
CA LYS A 117 15.31 3.10 -2.66
C LYS A 117 15.13 4.57 -2.31
N GLU A 118 14.10 5.21 -2.85
CA GLU A 118 13.75 6.60 -2.53
C GLU A 118 13.53 6.77 -1.02
N ARG A 119 12.77 5.87 -0.40
CA ARG A 119 12.48 5.86 1.05
C ARG A 119 13.69 5.53 1.90
N ALA A 120 14.61 4.73 1.36
CA ALA A 120 15.92 4.49 1.96
C ALA A 120 16.89 5.68 1.80
N GLY A 121 16.51 6.72 1.03
CA GLY A 121 17.33 7.89 0.76
C GLY A 121 18.29 7.76 -0.43
N ASP A 122 18.30 6.61 -1.12
CA ASP A 122 19.05 6.41 -2.36
C ASP A 122 18.30 7.01 -3.56
N LEU A 123 18.27 8.35 -3.61
CA LEU A 123 17.58 9.10 -4.65
C LEU A 123 18.19 8.86 -6.04
N LYS A 124 19.52 8.70 -6.11
CA LYS A 124 20.22 8.44 -7.38
C LYS A 124 19.89 7.05 -7.92
N GLY A 125 19.93 6.03 -7.06
CA GLY A 125 19.54 4.67 -7.45
C GLY A 125 18.06 4.55 -7.77
N ALA A 126 17.19 5.30 -7.10
CA ALA A 126 15.78 5.38 -7.44
C ALA A 126 15.54 5.99 -8.83
N ILE A 127 16.20 7.11 -9.16
CA ILE A 127 16.13 7.69 -10.52
C ILE A 127 16.60 6.68 -11.56
N ALA A 128 17.73 6.00 -11.34
CA ALA A 128 18.25 5.01 -12.27
C ALA A 128 17.27 3.85 -12.53
N ASP A 129 16.58 3.37 -11.48
CA ASP A 129 15.56 2.34 -11.62
C ASP A 129 14.30 2.85 -12.33
N TYR A 130 13.83 4.07 -12.04
CA TYR A 130 12.72 4.65 -12.80
C TYR A 130 13.07 4.87 -14.27
N GLU A 131 14.29 5.33 -14.59
CA GLU A 131 14.76 5.42 -15.97
C GLU A 131 14.78 4.07 -16.66
N LYS A 132 15.19 3.01 -15.95
CA LYS A 132 15.14 1.65 -16.48
C LYS A 132 13.70 1.18 -16.71
N ALA A 133 12.78 1.46 -15.79
CA ALA A 133 11.35 1.16 -15.96
C ALA A 133 10.79 1.86 -17.20
N ILE A 134 11.00 3.19 -17.34
CA ILE A 134 10.55 4.00 -18.48
C ILE A 134 11.17 3.50 -19.80
N SER A 135 12.42 3.02 -19.79
CA SER A 135 13.05 2.46 -21.00
C SER A 135 12.41 1.16 -21.46
N LEU A 136 11.83 0.38 -20.54
CA LEU A 136 11.14 -0.88 -20.82
C LEU A 136 9.66 -0.65 -21.14
N ASP A 137 9.06 0.38 -20.55
CA ASP A 137 7.68 0.83 -20.78
C ASP A 137 7.62 2.36 -20.81
N PRO A 138 7.74 2.96 -22.01
CA PRO A 138 7.68 4.41 -22.19
C PRO A 138 6.34 5.05 -21.83
N GLU A 139 5.28 4.25 -21.65
CA GLU A 139 3.92 4.74 -21.30
C GLU A 139 3.67 4.71 -19.77
N ASP A 140 4.68 4.37 -18.96
CA ASP A 140 4.59 4.39 -17.50
C ASP A 140 4.65 5.84 -16.95
N ALA A 141 3.52 6.52 -17.02
CA ALA A 141 3.32 7.86 -16.46
C ALA A 141 3.60 7.93 -14.96
N ILE A 142 3.40 6.83 -14.22
CA ILE A 142 3.66 6.77 -12.77
C ILE A 142 5.18 6.85 -12.51
N SER A 143 5.97 6.09 -13.27
CA SER A 143 7.44 6.16 -13.17
C SER A 143 8.00 7.53 -13.56
N LEU A 144 7.42 8.17 -14.59
CA LEU A 144 7.78 9.54 -14.97
C LEU A 144 7.48 10.56 -13.86
N ASN A 145 6.28 10.49 -13.27
CA ASN A 145 5.90 11.34 -12.16
C ASN A 145 6.79 11.13 -10.93
N ASN A 146 7.03 9.89 -10.53
CA ASN A 146 7.89 9.59 -9.38
C ASN A 146 9.33 10.04 -9.62
N LYS A 147 9.87 9.87 -10.84
CA LYS A 147 11.18 10.42 -11.20
C LYS A 147 11.19 11.95 -11.08
N GLY A 148 10.17 12.62 -11.58
CA GLY A 148 10.03 14.08 -11.49
C GLY A 148 10.01 14.60 -10.06
N LEU A 149 9.30 13.90 -9.14
CA LEU A 149 9.28 14.23 -7.71
C LEU A 149 10.66 14.09 -7.07
N ILE A 150 11.41 13.04 -7.41
CA ILE A 150 12.77 12.85 -6.88
C ILE A 150 13.73 13.91 -7.43
N GLU A 151 13.63 14.24 -8.72
CA GLU A 151 14.43 15.29 -9.34
C GLU A 151 14.17 16.66 -8.69
N GLU A 152 12.91 16.98 -8.36
CA GLU A 152 12.55 18.19 -7.61
C GLU A 152 13.16 18.18 -6.20
N LYS A 153 13.04 17.07 -5.47
CA LYS A 153 13.64 16.89 -4.14
C LYS A 153 15.16 17.08 -4.15
N MET A 154 15.82 16.79 -5.29
CA MET A 154 17.25 17.02 -5.49
C MET A 154 17.59 18.42 -6.03
N GLY A 155 16.61 19.29 -6.28
CA GLY A 155 16.81 20.63 -6.84
C GLY A 155 17.00 20.67 -8.36
N HIS A 156 16.80 19.56 -9.07
CA HIS A 156 16.94 19.47 -10.52
C HIS A 156 15.67 19.92 -11.26
N LEU A 157 15.27 21.17 -11.07
CA LEU A 157 13.96 21.70 -11.52
C LEU A 157 13.72 21.51 -13.03
N GLU A 158 14.71 21.75 -13.88
CA GLU A 158 14.55 21.59 -15.33
C GLU A 158 14.41 20.14 -15.78
N LYS A 159 14.96 19.17 -15.03
CA LYS A 159 14.75 17.75 -15.32
C LYS A 159 13.37 17.31 -14.85
N SER A 160 12.99 17.73 -13.63
CA SER A 160 11.69 17.45 -13.05
C SER A 160 10.54 17.91 -13.96
N LYS A 161 10.59 19.15 -14.47
CA LYS A 161 9.62 19.69 -15.44
C LYS A 161 9.48 18.80 -16.68
N LYS A 162 10.58 18.28 -17.21
CA LYS A 162 10.57 17.38 -18.39
C LYS A 162 9.92 16.04 -18.05
N SER A 163 10.23 15.48 -16.88
CA SER A 163 9.64 14.22 -16.41
C SER A 163 8.11 14.35 -16.26
N PHE A 164 7.63 15.43 -15.62
CA PHE A 164 6.19 15.71 -15.50
C PHE A 164 5.51 15.97 -16.85
N ALA A 165 6.11 16.78 -17.72
CA ALA A 165 5.57 17.01 -19.07
C ALA A 165 5.48 15.73 -19.89
N GLY A 166 6.42 14.78 -19.70
CA GLY A 166 6.34 13.44 -20.27
C GLY A 166 5.15 12.65 -19.74
N ALA A 167 4.90 12.66 -18.43
CA ALA A 167 3.75 11.99 -17.83
C ALA A 167 2.41 12.60 -18.33
N ASP A 168 2.30 13.92 -18.35
CA ASP A 168 1.11 14.65 -18.82
C ASP A 168 0.82 14.41 -20.31
N ALA A 169 1.84 14.12 -21.11
CA ALA A 169 1.67 13.77 -22.51
C ALA A 169 1.01 12.39 -22.70
N LEU A 170 1.20 11.48 -21.75
CA LEU A 170 0.64 10.13 -21.75
C LEU A 170 -0.79 10.06 -21.20
N ASP A 171 -1.20 11.06 -20.41
CA ASP A 171 -2.60 11.25 -19.97
C ASP A 171 -3.18 12.57 -20.53
N PRO A 172 -3.67 12.59 -21.79
CA PRO A 172 -4.26 13.78 -22.37
C PRO A 172 -5.55 14.23 -21.67
N ALA A 173 -6.18 13.39 -20.83
CA ALA A 173 -7.38 13.76 -20.09
C ALA A 173 -7.08 14.63 -18.85
N HIS A 174 -5.82 14.64 -18.38
CA HIS A 174 -5.36 15.53 -17.30
C HIS A 174 -5.01 16.96 -17.78
N LYS A 175 -5.06 17.24 -19.10
CA LYS A 175 -4.78 18.57 -19.71
C LYS A 175 -5.83 19.66 -19.40
N ALA A 176 -6.85 19.34 -18.61
CA ALA A 176 -7.97 20.25 -18.32
C ALA A 176 -7.98 20.80 -16.89
N THR A 177 -6.83 21.06 -16.25
CA THR A 177 -6.77 22.01 -15.12
C THR A 177 -5.42 22.74 -15.09
N ASP A 178 -5.42 23.91 -15.72
CA ASP A 178 -4.67 25.12 -15.36
C ASP A 178 -3.13 25.12 -15.40
N GLN A 179 -2.64 25.77 -16.47
CA GLN A 179 -1.36 26.45 -16.56
C GLN A 179 -1.03 27.30 -15.30
N PRO A 180 0.27 27.52 -15.01
CA PRO A 180 0.74 28.08 -13.75
C PRO A 180 0.38 29.56 -13.61
N LYS A 181 -0.38 29.91 -12.57
CA LYS A 181 -0.43 31.31 -12.11
C LYS A 181 0.89 31.64 -11.42
N LYS A 182 1.62 32.62 -11.97
CA LYS A 182 2.74 33.28 -11.29
C LYS A 182 2.17 33.96 -10.05
N GLU A 183 2.54 33.49 -8.86
CA GLU A 183 2.26 34.19 -7.61
C GLU A 183 3.57 34.50 -6.87
N ASP A 184 3.64 35.75 -6.47
CA ASP A 184 4.77 36.49 -5.91
C ASP A 184 5.21 35.88 -4.56
N ILE A 185 6.50 35.57 -4.41
CA ILE A 185 7.01 34.91 -3.21
C ILE A 185 7.36 35.97 -2.16
N SER A 186 6.38 36.42 -1.39
CA SER A 186 6.64 37.08 -0.11
C SER A 186 6.94 36.02 0.96
N ASN A 187 8.07 36.16 1.65
CA ASN A 187 8.55 35.28 2.72
C ASN A 187 7.68 35.35 3.99
N ASP A 188 6.55 34.62 4.02
CA ASP A 188 5.83 34.32 5.27
C ASP A 188 5.39 32.84 5.33
N PRO A 189 5.43 32.21 6.52
CA PRO A 189 5.21 30.76 6.67
C PRO A 189 3.76 30.36 6.35
N ILE A 190 3.61 29.38 5.46
CA ILE A 190 2.32 28.89 4.97
C ILE A 190 1.50 28.23 6.10
N ARG A 191 0.43 28.91 6.54
CA ARG A 191 -0.70 28.31 7.27
C ARG A 191 -1.62 27.59 6.27
N TYR A 192 -1.81 26.29 6.45
CA TYR A 192 -2.85 25.52 5.76
C TYR A 192 -4.24 26.11 6.07
N LYS A 193 -4.96 26.58 5.04
CA LYS A 193 -6.39 26.91 5.11
C LYS A 193 -7.18 25.84 4.35
N PRO A 194 -8.09 25.09 5.01
CA PRO A 194 -8.92 24.09 4.32
C PRO A 194 -9.90 24.78 3.35
N LYS A 195 -10.08 24.20 2.15
CA LYS A 195 -11.10 24.60 1.17
C LYS A 195 -12.52 24.40 1.74
N PRO A 196 -13.50 25.25 1.38
CA PRO A 196 -14.86 25.13 1.87
C PRO A 196 -15.56 23.87 1.31
N PRO A 197 -16.54 23.30 2.04
CA PRO A 197 -17.20 22.06 1.62
C PRO A 197 -18.16 22.29 0.45
N VAL A 198 -18.24 21.30 -0.43
CA VAL A 198 -19.24 21.18 -1.49
C VAL A 198 -20.63 21.14 -0.86
N GLU A 199 -21.54 22.02 -1.29
CA GLU A 199 -22.92 22.02 -0.82
C GLU A 199 -23.66 20.76 -1.30
N GLY A 200 -24.17 19.97 -0.34
CA GLY A 200 -25.00 18.80 -0.58
C GLY A 200 -25.57 18.21 0.71
N ASN A 201 -26.73 18.74 1.12
CA ASN A 201 -27.63 18.32 2.21
C ASN A 201 -27.18 18.60 3.67
N LYS A 202 -28.06 19.32 4.41
CA LYS A 202 -27.93 19.58 5.85
C LYS A 202 -27.91 18.26 6.62
N VAL A 203 -26.72 17.86 7.06
CA VAL A 203 -26.55 16.73 8.00
C VAL A 203 -27.15 17.14 9.33
N ASN A 204 -28.25 16.49 9.71
CA ASN A 204 -28.86 16.64 11.02
C ASN A 204 -27.88 16.06 12.07
N VAL A 205 -27.65 16.77 13.17
CA VAL A 205 -26.82 16.30 14.30
C VAL A 205 -27.23 14.90 14.77
N LYS A 206 -28.54 14.59 14.72
CA LYS A 206 -29.08 13.26 15.01
C LYS A 206 -28.61 12.21 14.00
N SER A 207 -28.50 12.56 12.72
CA SER A 207 -27.98 11.67 11.67
C SER A 207 -26.48 11.42 11.86
N TYR A 208 -25.71 12.46 12.17
CA TYR A 208 -24.27 12.35 12.44
C TYR A 208 -23.99 11.44 13.64
N LEU A 209 -24.72 11.64 14.74
CA LEU A 209 -24.57 10.83 15.95
C LEU A 209 -25.01 9.37 15.74
N ASN A 210 -26.05 9.13 14.93
CA ASN A 210 -26.47 7.78 14.56
C ASN A 210 -25.41 7.05 13.71
N THR A 211 -24.76 7.76 12.78
CA THR A 211 -23.66 7.18 12.00
C THR A 211 -22.45 6.88 12.87
N LEU A 212 -22.11 7.77 13.82
CA LEU A 212 -20.99 7.54 14.74
C LEU A 212 -21.23 6.34 15.66
N THR A 213 -22.45 6.19 16.18
CA THR A 213 -22.80 5.05 17.05
C THR A 213 -22.88 3.73 16.28
N ALA A 214 -23.24 3.75 15.00
CA ALA A 214 -23.24 2.55 14.15
C ALA A 214 -21.82 2.04 13.82
N LEU A 215 -20.81 2.91 13.91
CA LEU A 215 -19.39 2.54 13.72
C LEU A 215 -18.77 1.89 14.97
N ILE A 216 -19.46 1.99 16.11
CA ILE A 216 -19.02 1.39 17.37
C ILE A 216 -19.68 0.02 17.50
N THR A 217 -18.89 -1.03 17.32
CA THR A 217 -19.40 -2.41 17.19
C THR A 217 -19.52 -3.14 18.53
N SER A 218 -18.85 -2.67 19.60
CA SER A 218 -18.93 -3.27 20.94
C SER A 218 -19.86 -2.49 21.89
N LYS A 219 -20.55 -3.20 22.78
CA LYS A 219 -21.48 -2.58 23.76
C LYS A 219 -20.73 -1.74 24.80
N GLU A 220 -19.51 -2.11 25.17
CA GLU A 220 -18.65 -1.32 26.06
C GLU A 220 -18.28 0.04 25.46
N GLU A 221 -17.86 0.09 24.20
CA GLU A 221 -17.48 1.34 23.54
C GLU A 221 -18.70 2.26 23.32
N GLN A 222 -19.88 1.69 23.02
CA GLN A 222 -21.12 2.46 22.93
C GLN A 222 -21.44 3.13 24.28
N LYS A 223 -21.25 2.40 25.38
CA LYS A 223 -21.44 2.92 26.74
C LYS A 223 -20.44 4.04 27.07
N MET A 224 -19.15 3.83 26.76
CA MET A 224 -18.10 4.83 26.97
C MET A 224 -18.35 6.11 26.17
N PHE A 225 -18.78 6.00 24.92
CA PHE A 225 -19.10 7.14 24.07
C PHE A 225 -20.31 7.92 24.60
N ILE A 226 -21.35 7.22 25.05
CA ILE A 226 -22.53 7.86 25.69
C ILE A 226 -22.14 8.57 26.98
N ASP A 227 -21.29 7.96 27.81
CA ASP A 227 -20.83 8.56 29.07
C ASP A 227 -19.94 9.79 28.83
N PHE A 228 -19.10 9.75 27.77
CA PHE A 228 -18.34 10.91 27.30
C PHE A 228 -19.26 12.07 26.91
N LEU A 229 -20.30 11.84 26.09
CA LEU A 229 -21.24 12.88 25.67
C LEU A 229 -22.01 13.50 26.85
N LYS A 230 -22.37 12.70 27.86
CA LYS A 230 -23.05 13.21 29.08
C LYS A 230 -22.17 14.11 29.93
N ASN A 231 -20.86 13.90 29.91
CA ASN A 231 -19.90 14.65 30.72
C ASN A 231 -19.26 15.83 29.99
N PHE A 232 -19.33 15.86 28.65
CA PHE A 232 -18.73 16.90 27.80
C PHE A 232 -19.24 18.33 28.10
N GLY A 233 -20.42 18.47 28.73
CA GLY A 233 -21.00 19.77 29.12
C GLY A 233 -20.80 20.18 30.58
N ARG A 234 -20.10 19.38 31.42
CA ARG A 234 -19.94 19.67 32.86
C ARG A 234 -18.57 20.21 33.28
N THR A 235 -17.61 20.32 32.36
CA THR A 235 -16.24 20.77 32.66
C THR A 235 -15.96 22.23 32.30
N GLN A 236 -16.99 23.06 32.23
CA GLN A 236 -16.88 24.52 32.13
C GLN A 236 -17.73 25.16 33.24
N LYS A 237 -17.26 25.06 34.49
CA LYS A 237 -17.53 26.01 35.57
C LYS A 237 -16.45 25.89 36.63
#